data_AF-D7N6G8-F1
#
_entry.id   AF-D7N6G8-F1
#
_cell.length_a   1.000
_cell.length_b   1.000
_cell.length_c   1.000
_cell.angle_alpha   90.00
_cell.angle_beta   90.00
_cell.angle_gamma   90.00
#
_symmetry.space_group_name_H-M   'P 1'
#
loop_
_entity.id
_entity.type
_entity.pdbx_description
1 polymer ?
#
loop_
_entity_poly.entity_id
_entity_poly.type
_entity_poly.pdbx_seq_one_letter_code
_entity_poly.pdbx_strand_id
1 'polypeptide(L)'
;MRSIMKRILFIFLILFVINFGVFKIITKSNSSIPPKSDIVEIYNDNGKESALEKLEGVSQENLIEAWGKPDGSLFGMYGDIWEYENKIIIIYYKDVDEEVIIDVIVDNKQI
;
A
#
# COMPACT_ATOMS: atom_id res chain seq x y z
N MET A 1 -12.34 -41.74 -20.37
CA MET A 1 -12.85 -40.67 -19.48
C MET A 1 -12.00 -40.40 -18.23
N ARG A 2 -11.64 -41.41 -17.42
CA ARG A 2 -10.91 -41.25 -16.14
C ARG A 2 -9.50 -40.64 -16.24
N SER A 3 -8.84 -40.73 -17.39
CA SER A 3 -7.50 -40.16 -17.65
C SER A 3 -7.55 -38.68 -18.08
N ILE A 4 -8.58 -38.29 -18.82
CA ILE A 4 -8.75 -36.92 -19.35
C ILE A 4 -9.13 -35.95 -18.24
N MET A 5 -10.01 -36.35 -17.32
CA MET A 5 -10.37 -35.54 -16.14
C MET A 5 -9.17 -35.23 -15.24
N LYS A 6 -8.22 -36.17 -15.09
CA LYS A 6 -7.01 -35.94 -14.28
C LYS A 6 -6.10 -34.89 -14.91
N ARG A 7 -6.00 -34.86 -16.25
CA ARG A 7 -5.22 -33.86 -16.98
C ARG A 7 -5.84 -32.47 -16.88
N ILE A 8 -7.16 -32.38 -16.97
CA ILE A 8 -7.90 -31.13 -16.80
C ILE A 8 -7.76 -30.61 -15.37
N LEU A 9 -7.92 -31.47 -14.36
CA LEU A 9 -7.74 -31.10 -12.95
C LEU A 9 -6.32 -30.58 -12.65
N PHE A 10 -5.30 -31.21 -13.26
CA PHE A 10 -3.91 -30.78 -13.12
C PHE A 10 -3.66 -29.40 -13.74
N ILE A 11 -4.30 -29.08 -14.88
CA ILE A 11 -4.23 -27.75 -15.51
C ILE A 11 -4.89 -26.69 -14.61
N PHE A 12 -6.06 -26.98 -14.03
CA PHE A 12 -6.70 -26.06 -13.07
C PHE A 12 -5.84 -25.85 -11.82
N LEU A 13 -5.16 -26.88 -11.33
CA LEU A 13 -4.25 -26.77 -10.18
C LEU A 13 -3.04 -25.87 -10.51
N ILE A 14 -2.45 -26.03 -11.70
CA ILE A 14 -1.34 -25.17 -12.17
C ILE A 14 -1.80 -23.72 -12.30
N LEU A 15 -2.97 -23.48 -12.91
CA LEU A 15 -3.54 -22.14 -13.02
C LEU A 15 -3.80 -21.53 -11.64
N PHE A 16 -4.30 -22.31 -10.68
CA PHE A 16 -4.53 -21.85 -9.30
C PHE A 16 -3.22 -21.45 -8.59
N VAL A 17 -2.14 -22.24 -8.76
CA VAL A 17 -0.82 -21.93 -8.19
C VAL A 17 -0.18 -20.70 -8.86
N ILE A 18 -0.36 -20.51 -10.18
CA ILE A 18 0.10 -19.29 -10.88
C ILE A 18 -0.63 -18.06 -10.34
N ASN A 19 -1.96 -18.12 -10.14
CA ASN A 19 -2.70 -16.98 -9.59
C ASN A 19 -2.28 -16.64 -8.14
N PHE A 20 -1.92 -17.63 -7.31
CA PHE A 20 -1.47 -17.39 -5.94
C PHE A 20 0.00 -16.93 -5.84
N GLY A 21 0.87 -17.42 -6.74
CA GLY A 21 2.31 -17.10 -6.74
C GLY A 21 2.63 -15.74 -7.36
N VAL A 22 1.82 -15.28 -8.31
CA VAL A 22 2.04 -13.99 -9.00
C VAL A 22 1.58 -12.80 -8.14
N PHE A 23 0.60 -12.99 -7.23
CA PHE A 23 0.13 -11.93 -6.32
C PHE A 23 1.19 -11.46 -5.32
N LYS A 24 2.17 -12.32 -4.97
CA LYS A 24 3.21 -11.99 -3.97
C LYS A 24 4.50 -11.43 -4.56
N ILE A 25 4.67 -11.48 -5.89
CA ILE A 25 5.95 -11.14 -6.56
C ILE A 25 5.86 -9.82 -7.35
N ILE A 26 4.65 -9.33 -7.65
CA ILE A 26 4.47 -8.08 -8.41
C ILE A 26 4.01 -6.94 -7.48
N THR A 27 4.84 -6.55 -6.52
CA THR A 27 4.81 -5.17 -5.97
C THR A 27 6.20 -4.74 -5.50
N LYS A 28 7.27 -5.10 -6.22
CA LYS A 28 8.49 -4.27 -6.18
C LYS A 28 8.46 -3.33 -7.37
N SER A 29 7.51 -2.39 -7.33
CA SER A 29 7.47 -1.28 -8.26
C SER A 29 8.71 -0.42 -8.02
N ASN A 30 9.61 -0.35 -9.00
CA ASN A 30 10.73 0.59 -9.03
C ASN A 30 10.26 2.03 -9.32
N SER A 31 9.02 2.40 -8.98
CA SER A 31 8.59 3.79 -8.94
C SER A 31 9.13 4.39 -7.64
N SER A 32 9.96 5.44 -7.74
CA SER A 32 10.31 6.25 -6.58
C SER A 32 9.05 6.61 -5.81
N ILE A 33 9.05 6.38 -4.50
CA ILE A 33 7.94 6.78 -3.63
C ILE A 33 7.67 8.27 -3.85
N PRO A 34 6.43 8.67 -4.17
CA PRO A 34 6.11 10.07 -4.44
C PRO A 34 6.39 10.91 -3.18
N PRO A 35 6.87 12.14 -3.32
CA PRO A 35 7.05 13.03 -2.18
C PRO A 35 5.70 13.36 -1.52
N LYS A 36 5.75 13.80 -0.25
CA LYS A 36 4.56 14.18 0.53
C LYS A 36 3.68 15.21 -0.18
N SER A 37 4.29 16.16 -0.90
CA SER A 37 3.60 17.19 -1.70
C SER A 37 2.65 16.58 -2.73
N ASP A 38 3.13 15.58 -3.46
CA ASP A 38 2.40 14.99 -4.58
C ASP A 38 1.23 14.15 -4.05
N ILE A 39 1.40 13.47 -2.91
CA ILE A 39 0.29 12.76 -2.26
C ILE A 39 -0.80 13.73 -1.80
N VAL A 40 -0.43 14.88 -1.23
CA VAL A 40 -1.39 15.92 -0.83
C VAL A 40 -2.11 16.49 -2.05
N GLU A 41 -1.40 16.79 -3.14
CA GLU A 41 -1.97 17.30 -4.39
C GLU A 41 -2.95 16.29 -4.99
N ILE A 42 -2.51 15.03 -5.19
CA ILE A 42 -3.34 13.94 -5.73
C ILE A 42 -4.56 13.69 -4.86
N TYR A 43 -4.41 13.70 -3.52
CA TYR A 43 -5.53 13.51 -2.62
C TYR A 43 -6.58 14.62 -2.76
N ASN A 44 -6.14 15.87 -2.91
CA ASN A 44 -7.07 17.00 -3.08
C ASN A 44 -7.75 17.01 -4.46
N ASP A 45 -7.00 16.68 -5.52
CA ASP A 45 -7.46 16.80 -6.90
C ASP A 45 -8.25 15.59 -7.38
N ASN A 46 -7.82 14.39 -6.97
CA ASN A 46 -8.35 13.11 -7.44
C ASN A 46 -8.97 12.27 -6.33
N GLY A 47 -8.78 12.67 -5.07
CA GLY A 47 -9.34 11.99 -3.93
C GLY A 47 -8.44 10.89 -3.37
N LYS A 48 -8.97 10.30 -2.31
CA LYS A 48 -8.33 9.27 -1.49
C LYS A 48 -7.84 8.06 -2.28
N GLU A 49 -8.69 7.51 -3.15
CA GLU A 49 -8.39 6.27 -3.88
C GLU A 49 -7.16 6.43 -4.79
N SER A 50 -7.06 7.57 -5.50
CA SER A 50 -5.90 7.86 -6.35
C SER A 50 -4.62 8.09 -5.54
N ALA A 51 -4.71 8.71 -4.37
CA ALA A 51 -3.56 8.85 -3.47
C ALA A 51 -3.11 7.48 -2.92
N LEU A 52 -4.06 6.62 -2.58
CA LEU A 52 -3.78 5.26 -2.10
C LEU A 52 -3.12 4.41 -3.18
N GLU A 53 -3.59 4.47 -4.42
CA GLU A 53 -3.01 3.74 -5.57
C GLU A 53 -1.51 4.05 -5.75
N LYS A 54 -1.08 5.29 -5.45
CA LYS A 54 0.35 5.68 -5.51
C LYS A 54 1.20 5.08 -4.40
N LEU A 55 0.58 4.68 -3.29
CA LEU A 55 1.24 4.12 -2.12
C LEU A 55 0.98 2.62 -1.96
N GLU A 56 0.17 2.02 -2.84
CA GLU A 56 -0.18 0.62 -2.78
C GLU A 56 1.06 -0.26 -2.91
N GLY A 57 1.22 -1.20 -1.96
CA GLY A 57 2.36 -2.11 -1.92
C GLY A 57 3.67 -1.48 -1.43
N VAL A 58 3.69 -0.20 -1.07
CA VAL A 58 4.82 0.44 -0.38
C VAL A 58 4.86 -0.07 1.07
N SER A 59 6.04 -0.50 1.52
CA SER A 59 6.27 -0.87 2.92
C SER A 59 6.50 0.38 3.78
N GLN A 60 6.19 0.29 5.07
CA GLN A 60 6.49 1.32 6.05
C GLN A 60 7.98 1.73 6.03
N GLU A 61 8.91 0.77 6.01
CA GLU A 61 10.35 1.06 5.96
C GLU A 61 10.74 1.93 4.76
N ASN A 62 10.26 1.60 3.56
CA ASN A 62 10.58 2.39 2.37
C ASN A 62 9.94 3.80 2.45
N LEU A 63 8.74 3.89 3.03
CA LEU A 63 8.08 5.19 3.26
C LEU A 63 8.88 6.06 4.23
N ILE A 64 9.41 5.47 5.31
CA ILE A 64 10.29 6.16 6.28
C ILE A 64 11.61 6.57 5.61
N GLU A 65 12.18 5.73 4.75
CA GLU A 65 13.39 6.09 3.97
C GLU A 65 13.12 7.29 3.05
N ALA A 66 11.96 7.34 2.40
CA ALA A 66 11.60 8.40 1.46
C ALA A 66 11.16 9.70 2.13
N TRP A 67 10.34 9.62 3.19
CA TRP A 67 9.69 10.79 3.82
C TRP A 67 10.34 11.20 5.14
N GLY A 68 11.25 10.39 5.66
CA GLY A 68 11.81 10.53 6.99
C GLY A 68 10.93 9.94 8.09
N LYS A 69 11.40 10.05 9.32
CA LYS A 69 10.69 9.58 10.52
C LYS A 69 9.28 10.22 10.61
N PRO A 70 8.24 9.47 10.98
CA PRO A 70 6.92 10.02 11.27
C PRO A 70 6.96 11.07 12.39
N ASP A 71 6.10 12.08 12.27
CA ASP A 71 5.87 13.11 13.28
C ASP A 71 5.02 12.58 14.46
N GLY A 72 4.26 11.51 14.22
CA GLY A 72 3.51 10.80 15.25
C GLY A 72 3.11 9.40 14.81
N SER A 73 2.53 8.64 15.74
CA SER A 73 2.00 7.31 15.51
C SER A 73 0.57 7.23 16.05
N LEU A 74 -0.29 6.44 15.43
CA LEU A 74 -1.62 6.18 15.95
C LEU A 74 -1.54 5.26 17.17
N PHE A 75 -2.13 5.68 18.29
CA PHE A 75 -2.19 4.85 19.49
C PHE A 75 -3.23 3.73 19.31
N GLY A 76 -2.78 2.48 19.29
CA GLY A 76 -3.65 1.29 19.22
C GLY A 76 -4.12 0.90 17.81
N MET A 77 -3.69 1.64 16.77
CA MET A 77 -3.84 1.26 15.37
C MET A 77 -2.46 1.27 14.71
N TYR A 78 -2.23 0.39 13.73
CA TYR A 78 -1.01 0.43 12.93
C TYR A 78 -1.13 1.56 11.92
N GLY A 79 -0.48 2.67 12.23
CA GLY A 79 -0.41 3.80 11.32
C GLY A 79 0.47 4.90 11.85
N ASP A 80 1.05 5.62 10.90
CA ASP A 80 2.00 6.69 11.11
C ASP A 80 1.42 8.01 10.60
N ILE A 81 1.88 9.09 11.22
CA ILE A 81 1.45 10.44 10.94
C ILE A 81 2.65 11.22 10.42
N TRP A 82 2.52 11.82 9.25
CA TRP A 82 3.45 12.82 8.74
C TRP A 82 2.76 14.16 8.62
N GLU A 83 3.50 15.22 8.92
CA GLU A 83 3.09 16.59 8.64
C GLU A 83 3.72 17.06 7.33
N TYR A 84 2.93 17.83 6.58
CA TYR A 84 3.39 18.55 5.40
C TYR A 84 2.68 19.89 5.35
N GLU A 85 3.43 20.98 5.57
CA GLU A 85 2.90 22.34 5.68
C GLU A 85 1.76 22.44 6.71
N ASN A 86 0.54 22.80 6.27
CA ASN A 86 -0.67 22.87 7.10
C ASN A 86 -1.52 21.60 7.00
N LYS A 87 -0.95 20.49 6.52
CA LYS A 87 -1.63 19.21 6.35
C LYS A 87 -1.04 18.14 7.26
N ILE A 88 -1.90 17.20 7.62
CA ILE A 88 -1.55 15.94 8.26
C ILE A 88 -1.86 14.84 7.24
N ILE A 89 -0.89 13.96 7.03
CA ILE A 89 -1.00 12.73 6.23
C ILE A 89 -0.98 11.56 7.22
N ILE A 90 -2.06 10.80 7.28
CA ILE A 90 -2.19 9.61 8.12
C ILE A 90 -2.14 8.40 7.20
N ILE A 91 -1.19 7.50 7.46
CA ILE A 91 -1.03 6.25 6.72
C ILE A 91 -1.41 5.10 7.64
N TYR A 92 -2.32 4.24 7.19
CA TYR A 92 -2.69 3.02 7.91
C TYR A 92 -2.04 1.81 7.26
N TYR A 93 -1.57 0.89 8.09
CA TYR A 93 -0.96 -0.38 7.68
C TYR A 93 -1.88 -1.56 7.98
N LYS A 94 -1.77 -2.61 7.17
CA LYS A 94 -2.62 -3.80 7.27
C LYS A 94 -2.44 -4.57 8.58
N ASP A 95 -1.19 -4.83 8.96
CA ASP A 95 -0.81 -5.64 10.13
C ASP A 95 0.68 -5.45 10.46
N VAL A 96 1.11 -5.91 11.64
CA VAL A 96 2.48 -5.84 12.17
C VAL A 96 3.49 -6.56 11.27
N ASP A 97 3.04 -7.64 10.62
CA ASP A 97 3.93 -8.52 9.86
C ASP A 97 4.01 -8.14 8.37
N GLU A 98 3.00 -7.44 7.87
CA GLU A 98 2.92 -7.10 6.45
C GLU A 98 3.27 -5.63 6.19
N GLU A 99 3.11 -4.70 7.14
CA GLU A 99 3.47 -3.25 7.04
C GLU A 99 3.13 -2.59 5.69
N VAL A 100 2.15 -3.16 4.97
CA VAL A 100 1.66 -2.67 3.68
C VAL A 100 0.61 -1.61 3.96
N ILE A 101 0.73 -0.49 3.25
CA ILE A 101 -0.25 0.60 3.31
C ILE A 101 -1.61 0.12 2.82
N ILE A 102 -2.62 0.30 3.64
CA ILE A 102 -4.03 -0.03 3.33
C ILE A 102 -4.90 1.22 3.21
N ASP A 103 -4.44 2.33 3.78
CA ASP A 103 -5.20 3.55 3.73
C ASP A 103 -4.34 4.81 3.86
N VAL A 104 -4.81 5.91 3.26
CA VAL A 104 -4.26 7.25 3.38
C VAL A 104 -5.37 8.24 3.65
N ILE A 105 -5.14 9.13 4.62
CA ILE A 105 -6.02 10.27 4.91
C ILE A 105 -5.17 11.53 4.92
N VAL A 106 -5.63 12.55 4.21
CA VAL A 106 -5.04 13.89 4.26
C VAL A 106 -6.08 14.85 4.84
N ASP A 107 -5.72 15.55 5.90
CA ASP A 107 -6.55 16.56 6.55
C ASP A 107 -5.75 17.82 6.86
N ASN A 108 -6.44 18.92 7.20
CA ASN A 108 -5.80 20.12 7.71
C ASN A 108 -5.28 19.88 9.13
N LYS A 109 -4.08 20.39 9.39
CA LYS A 109 -3.54 20.46 10.75
C LYS A 109 -4.43 21.36 11.59
N GLN A 110 -5.01 20.81 12.64
CA GLN A 110 -5.75 21.61 13.62
C GLN A 110 -4.72 22.35 14.49
N ILE A 111 -4.77 23.68 14.43
CA ILE A 111 -3.92 24.62 15.19
C ILE A 111 -4.64 24.99 16.48
#